data_AF-M8CW01-F1
#
_entry.id   AF-M8CW01-F1
#
_cell.length_a   1.000
_cell.length_b   1.000
_cell.length_c   1.000
_cell.angle_alpha   90.00
_cell.angle_beta   90.00
_cell.angle_gamma   90.00
#
_symmetry.space_group_name_H-M   'P 1'
#
loop_
_entity.id
_entity.type
_entity.pdbx_description
1 polymer ?
#
loop_
_entity_poly.entity_id
_entity_poly.type
_entity_poly.pdbx_seq_one_letter_code
_entity_poly.pdbx_strand_id
1 'polypeptide(L)' 'MPIGYHISWNYFQGYIFGFNVSGNAMRGIYNAFPKNNFLSGGEFGLEGGIITTLVILITFLILYYYFERYRKVQEVELG' A
#
# COMPACT_ATOMS: atom_id res chain seq x y z
N MET A 1 5.40 4.78 6.88
CA MET A 1 4.45 5.79 6.38
C MET A 1 4.10 6.76 7.50
N PRO A 2 3.81 8.03 7.20
CA PRO A 2 3.31 9.01 8.17
C PRO A 2 2.00 8.55 8.83
N ILE A 3 1.75 8.93 10.08
CA ILE A 3 0.59 8.45 10.85
C ILE A 3 -0.75 8.82 10.20
N GLY A 4 -0.86 10.03 9.62
CA GLY A 4 -2.09 10.47 8.96
C GLY A 4 -2.41 9.67 7.71
N TYR A 5 -1.39 9.28 6.93
CA TYR A 5 -1.56 8.41 5.77
C TYR A 5 -2.02 7.02 6.20
N HIS A 6 -1.39 6.45 7.22
CA HIS A 6 -1.75 5.15 7.77
C HIS A 6 -3.19 5.11 8.29
N ILE A 7 -3.61 6.13 9.04
CA ILE A 7 -4.99 6.23 9.54
C ILE A 7 -5.96 6.38 8.38
N SER A 8 -5.65 7.22 7.40
CA SER A 8 -6.51 7.42 6.23
C SER A 8 -6.69 6.11 5.44
N TRP A 9 -5.59 5.38 5.19
CA TRP A 9 -5.64 4.08 4.52
C TRP A 9 -6.57 3.09 5.23
N ASN A 10 -6.37 2.91 6.54
CA ASN A 10 -7.21 2.04 7.37
C ASN A 10 -8.68 2.45 7.37
N TYR A 11 -8.94 3.77 7.41
CA TYR A 11 -10.30 4.30 7.40
C TYR A 11 -11.02 4.00 6.08
N PHE A 12 -10.38 4.26 4.94
CA PHE A 12 -10.98 3.99 3.64
C PHE A 12 -11.14 2.48 3.42
N GLN A 13 -10.13 1.67 3.75
CA GLN A 13 -10.16 0.22 3.63
C GLN A 13 -11.33 -0.38 4.43
N GLY A 14 -11.45 -0.03 5.72
CA GLY A 14 -12.45 -0.59 6.62
C GLY A 14 -13.82 0.08 6.53
N TYR A 15 -13.90 1.38 6.81
CA TYR A 15 -15.17 2.08 7.00
C TYR A 15 -15.84 2.52 5.71
N ILE A 16 -15.07 2.76 4.64
CA ILE A 16 -15.66 3.08 3.34
C ILE A 16 -15.89 1.79 2.56
N PHE A 17 -14.85 1.03 2.27
CA PHE A 17 -14.95 -0.11 1.36
C PHE A 17 -15.35 -1.44 2.00
N GLY A 18 -15.27 -1.57 3.33
CA GLY A 18 -15.69 -2.79 4.03
C GLY A 18 -14.70 -3.95 3.96
N PHE A 19 -13.43 -3.68 3.64
CA PHE A 19 -12.37 -4.70 3.72
C PHE A 19 -11.90 -4.88 5.16
N ASN A 20 -11.45 -6.10 5.49
CA ASN A 20 -10.79 -6.34 6.78
C ASN A 20 -9.58 -5.42 6.93
N VAL A 21 -9.34 -4.96 8.15
CA VAL A 21 -8.19 -4.12 8.48
C VAL A 21 -7.32 -4.88 9.47
N SER A 22 -6.14 -5.28 9.02
CA SER A 22 -5.17 -6.05 9.80
C SER A 22 -5.79 -7.30 10.47
N GLY A 23 -6.67 -8.01 9.76
CA GLY A 23 -7.37 -9.20 10.28
C GLY A 23 -8.71 -8.93 10.96
N ASN A 24 -9.06 -7.68 11.24
CA ASN A 24 -10.33 -7.35 11.88
C ASN A 24 -11.43 -7.15 10.83
N ALA A 25 -12.55 -7.84 11.01
CA ALA A 25 -13.73 -7.65 10.18
C ALA A 25 -14.29 -6.24 10.35
N MET A 26 -14.30 -5.48 9.26
CA MET A 26 -14.85 -4.13 9.23
C MET A 26 -16.15 -4.11 8.45
N ARG A 27 -17.12 -3.33 8.91
CA ARG A 27 -18.39 -3.13 8.21
C ARG A 27 -18.41 -1.72 7.62
N GLY A 28 -18.06 -1.63 6.34
CA GLY A 28 -18.02 -0.39 5.60
C GLY A 28 -19.39 0.07 5.11
N ILE A 29 -19.42 1.30 4.60
CA ILE A 29 -20.58 1.86 3.88
C ILE A 29 -20.84 1.04 2.61
N TYR A 30 -19.78 0.67 1.90
CA TYR A 30 -19.82 -0.28 0.81
C TYR A 30 -19.55 -1.69 1.34
N ASN A 31 -20.35 -2.64 0.88
CA ASN A 31 -20.16 -4.07 1.13
C ASN A 31 -19.37 -4.69 -0.03
N ALA A 32 -18.15 -4.20 -0.26
CA ALA A 32 -17.22 -4.96 -1.09
C ALA A 32 -16.73 -6.11 -0.24
N PHE A 33 -17.47 -7.22 -0.21
CA PHE A 33 -17.01 -8.49 0.35
C PHE A 33 -16.22 -9.22 -0.74
N PRO A 34 -14.91 -8.97 -0.89
CA PRO A 34 -14.13 -9.79 -1.80
C PRO A 34 -14.19 -11.23 -1.31
N LYS A 35 -14.30 -12.18 -2.25
CA LYS A 35 -13.99 -13.57 -1.97
C LYS A 35 -12.62 -13.63 -1.32
N ASN A 36 -12.48 -14.38 -0.22
CA ASN A 36 -11.22 -14.60 0.49
C ASN A 36 -10.18 -15.17 -0.49
N ASN A 37 -9.34 -14.32 -1.07
CA ASN A 37 -8.41 -14.69 -2.13
C ASN A 37 -7.10 -13.87 -2.03
N PHE A 38 -6.07 -14.32 -2.74
CA PHE A 38 -4.75 -13.67 -2.75
C PHE A 38 -4.78 -12.23 -3.28
N LEU A 39 -5.80 -11.87 -4.09
CA LEU A 39 -5.96 -10.49 -4.56
C LEU A 39 -6.44 -9.56 -3.45
N SER A 40 -7.34 -10.02 -2.59
CA SER A 40 -7.89 -9.25 -1.48
C SER A 40 -7.05 -9.28 -0.21
N GLY A 41 -5.98 -10.08 -0.17
CA GLY A 41 -5.18 -10.35 1.03
C GLY A 41 -5.90 -11.21 2.07
N GLY A 42 -6.96 -11.88 1.63
CA GLY A 42 -7.76 -12.80 2.43
C GLY A 42 -8.29 -12.22 3.74
N GLU A 43 -8.19 -13.00 4.84
CA GLU A 43 -8.68 -12.57 6.16
C GLU A 43 -7.91 -11.36 6.71
N PHE A 44 -6.66 -11.17 6.31
CA PHE A 44 -5.84 -10.05 6.75
C PHE A 44 -6.32 -8.71 6.17
N GLY A 45 -6.97 -8.75 5.01
CA GLY A 45 -7.43 -7.57 4.27
C GLY A 45 -6.47 -7.11 3.19
N LEU A 46 -6.82 -6.01 2.50
CA LEU A 46 -6.10 -5.55 1.30
C LEU A 46 -4.60 -5.33 1.52
N GLU A 47 -4.18 -4.98 2.73
CA GLU A 47 -2.78 -4.79 3.10
C GLU A 47 -1.94 -6.04 2.88
N GLY A 48 -2.50 -7.23 3.10
CA GLY A 48 -1.87 -8.52 2.84
C GLY A 48 -2.02 -9.02 1.40
N GLY A 49 -2.67 -8.25 0.53
CA GLY A 49 -2.96 -8.62 -0.85
C GLY A 49 -1.76 -8.45 -1.78
N ILE A 50 -1.79 -9.20 -2.89
CA ILE A 50 -0.76 -9.09 -3.94
C ILE A 50 -0.73 -7.69 -4.56
N ILE A 51 -1.87 -7.01 -4.65
CA ILE A 51 -1.97 -5.65 -5.21
C ILE A 51 -1.17 -4.67 -4.35
N THR A 52 -1.39 -4.65 -3.04
CA THR A 52 -0.66 -3.75 -2.13
C THR A 52 0.83 -4.04 -2.14
N THR A 53 1.20 -5.32 -2.15
CA THR A 53 2.61 -5.75 -2.27
C THR A 53 3.25 -5.22 -3.56
N LEU A 54 2.56 -5.34 -4.70
CA LEU A 54 3.07 -4.86 -5.99
C LEU A 54 3.21 -3.33 -6.02
N VAL A 55 2.25 -2.59 -5.47
CA VAL A 55 2.33 -1.12 -5.40
C VAL A 55 3.54 -0.68 -4.56
N ILE A 56 3.79 -1.33 -3.42
CA ILE A 56 4.96 -1.05 -2.59
C ILE A 56 6.25 -1.36 -3.36
N LEU A 57 6.32 -2.52 -4.03
CA LEU A 57 7.48 -2.92 -4.82
C LEU A 57 7.78 -1.93 -5.96
N ILE A 58 6.77 -1.53 -6.72
CA ILE A 58 6.90 -0.56 -7.82
C ILE A 58 7.37 0.79 -7.28
N THR A 59 6.76 1.27 -6.19
CA THR A 59 7.15 2.54 -5.55
C THR A 59 8.60 2.49 -5.09
N PHE A 60 9.02 1.37 -4.49
CA PHE A 60 10.40 1.16 -4.07
C PHE A 60 11.37 1.18 -5.27
N LEU A 61 11.05 0.49 -6.36
CA LEU A 61 11.87 0.48 -7.58
C LEU A 61 11.98 1.88 -8.18
N ILE A 62 10.88 2.63 -8.30
CA ILE A 62 10.89 4.01 -8.82
C ILE A 62 11.80 4.90 -7.97
N LEU A 63 11.64 4.85 -6.64
CA LEU A 63 12.47 5.63 -5.73
C LEU A 63 13.95 5.22 -5.84
N TYR A 64 14.25 3.92 -5.90
CA TYR A 64 15.60 3.43 -6.07
C TYR A 64 16.26 3.97 -7.36
N TYR A 65 15.58 3.88 -8.51
CA TYR A 65 16.09 4.41 -9.77
C TYR A 65 16.25 5.93 -9.76
N TYR A 66 15.32 6.64 -9.11
CA TYR A 66 15.39 8.08 -8.95
C TYR A 66 16.62 8.48 -8.11
N PHE A 67 16.83 7.87 -6.94
CA PHE A 67 17.97 8.15 -6.07
C PHE A 67 19.31 7.80 -6.72
N GLU A 68 19.41 6.68 -7.42
CA GLU A 68 20.62 6.33 -8.20
C GLU A 68 20.95 7.39 -9.24
N ARG A 69 19.94 7.93 -9.94
CA ARG A 69 20.15 9.00 -10.92
C ARG A 69 20.59 10.30 -10.26
N TYR A 70 20.00 10.68 -9.13
CA TYR A 70 20.42 11.87 -8.37
C TYR A 70 21.86 11.75 -7.86
N ARG A 71 22.25 10.59 -7.33
CA ARG A 71 23.63 10.35 -6.87
C ARG A 71 24.65 10.52 -8.00
N LYS A 72 24.37 9.94 -9.17
CA LYS A 72 25.25 10.05 -10.34
C LYS A 72 25.41 11.49 -10.84
N VAL A 73 24.35 12.30 -10.81
CA VAL A 73 24.42 13.70 -11.21
C VAL A 73 25.30 14.50 -10.23
N GLN A 74 25.14 14.29 -8.93
CA GLN A 74 25.95 14.95 -7.90
C GLN A 74 27.44 14.59 -7.99
N GLU A 75 27.78 13.32 -8.27
CA GLU A 75 29.17 12.89 -8.46
C GLU A 75 29.84 13.57 -9.67
N VAL A 76 29.09 13.85 -10.74
CA VAL A 76 29.60 14.56 -11.93
C VAL A 76 29.72 16.07 -11.71
N GLU A 77 28.86 16.68 -10.89
CA GLU A 77 28.92 18.12 -10.59
C GLU A 77 30.03 18.50 -9.59
N LEU A 78 30.45 17.54 -8.74
CA LEU A 78 31.43 17.78 -7.66
C LEU A 78 32.84 17.24 -7.94
N GLY A 79 33.05 16.49 -9.01
CA GLY A 79 34.34 15.91 -9.41
C GLY A 79 35.00 16.67 -10.56
#